data_AF-A0A961QT11-F1
#
_entry.id   AF-A0A961QT11-F1
#
_cell.length_a   1.000
_cell.length_b   1.000
_cell.length_c   1.000
_cell.angle_alpha   90.00
_cell.angle_beta   90.00
_cell.angle_gamma   90.00
#
_symmetry.space_group_name_H-M   'P 1'
#
loop_
_entity.id
_entity.type
_entity.pdbx_description
1 polymer ?
#
loop_
_entity_poly.entity_id
_entity_poly.type
_entity_poly.pdbx_seq_one_letter_code
_entity_poly.pdbx_strand_id
1 'polypeptide(L)' 'PTIGIGASPACDGQILVVDDMLGLFTDFRPSFVRRYAELGEATDAAIAAYAEDVRARRFPAREHTFSES' A
#
# COMPACT_ATOMS: atom_id res chain seq x y z
N PRO A 1 -28.21 8.40 -6.71
CA PRO A 1 -27.01 8.62 -5.87
C PRO A 1 -25.77 8.93 -6.72
N THR A 2 -25.03 9.96 -6.33
CA THR A 2 -23.80 10.49 -6.94
C THR A 2 -22.62 10.16 -6.03
N ILE A 3 -21.53 9.64 -6.59
CA ILE A 3 -20.29 9.33 -5.86
C ILE A 3 -19.18 10.22 -6.40
N GLY A 4 -18.57 11.03 -5.52
CA GLY A 4 -17.52 11.97 -5.87
C GLY A 4 -16.11 11.45 -5.59
N ILE A 5 -15.16 11.83 -6.44
CA ILE A 5 -13.71 11.78 -6.16
C ILE A 5 -13.14 13.15 -6.51
N GLY A 6 -12.64 13.88 -5.51
CA GLY A 6 -12.26 15.29 -5.67
C GLY A 6 -13.40 16.20 -6.17
N ALA A 7 -14.64 15.79 -5.93
CA ALA A 7 -15.84 16.54 -6.28
C ALA A 7 -16.34 17.33 -5.05
N SER A 8 -17.59 17.81 -5.14
CA SER A 8 -18.24 18.50 -4.04
C SER A 8 -18.56 17.57 -2.86
N PRO A 9 -18.51 18.05 -1.60
CA PRO A 9 -19.07 17.33 -0.45
C PRO A 9 -20.60 17.13 -0.56
N ALA A 10 -21.26 17.76 -1.53
CA ALA A 10 -22.69 17.58 -1.80
C ALA A 10 -23.03 16.28 -2.57
N CYS A 11 -22.04 15.48 -3.02
CA CYS A 11 -22.32 14.15 -3.55
C CYS A 11 -22.89 13.24 -2.44
N ASP A 12 -23.74 12.29 -2.82
CA ASP A 12 -24.38 11.34 -1.90
C ASP A 12 -23.37 10.38 -1.22
N GLY A 13 -22.16 10.27 -1.79
CA GLY A 13 -21.03 9.56 -1.21
C GLY A 13 -19.70 9.99 -1.83
N GLN A 14 -18.60 9.46 -1.30
CA GLN A 14 -17.24 9.76 -1.76
C GLN A 14 -16.46 8.47 -1.98
N ILE A 15 -15.50 8.51 -2.90
CA ILE A 15 -14.55 7.43 -3.17
C ILE A 15 -13.14 8.00 -3.26
N LEU A 16 -12.17 7.22 -2.78
CA LEU A 16 -10.73 7.44 -2.96
C LEU A 16 -10.08 6.13 -3.40
N VAL A 17 -8.95 6.24 -4.10
CA VAL A 17 -8.07 5.08 -4.33
C VAL A 17 -7.38 4.75 -2.99
N VAL A 18 -7.40 3.48 -2.60
CA VAL A 18 -6.87 3.04 -1.31
C VAL A 18 -5.37 3.35 -1.18
N ASP A 19 -4.62 3.20 -2.27
CA ASP A 19 -3.17 3.45 -2.28
C ASP A 19 -2.84 4.93 -2.05
N ASP A 20 -3.60 5.85 -2.65
CA ASP A 20 -3.46 7.29 -2.43
C ASP A 20 -3.84 7.67 -0.99
N MET A 21 -4.93 7.09 -0.48
CA MET A 21 -5.42 7.32 0.88
C MET A 21 -4.40 6.84 1.94
N LEU A 22 -3.73 5.72 1.69
CA LEU A 22 -2.73 5.12 2.57
C LEU A 22 -1.31 5.65 2.34
N GLY A 23 -1.11 6.52 1.34
CA GLY A 23 0.20 7.09 1.04
C GLY A 23 1.23 6.06 0.58
N LEU A 24 0.81 5.06 -0.21
CA LEU A 24 1.72 4.04 -0.75
C LEU A 24 2.63 4.58 -1.87
N PHE A 25 2.15 5.55 -2.64
CA PHE A 25 2.94 6.24 -3.66
C PHE A 25 3.26 7.67 -3.22
N THR A 26 4.54 8.02 -3.25
CA THR A 26 5.06 9.33 -2.81
C THR A 26 5.26 10.31 -3.97
N ASP A 27 5.54 9.80 -5.18
CA ASP A 27 5.89 10.61 -6.36
C ASP A 27 4.74 11.44 -6.93
N PHE A 28 3.50 10.96 -6.81
CA PHE A 28 2.31 11.67 -7.28
C PHE A 28 1.26 11.71 -6.18
N ARG A 29 0.84 12.93 -5.83
CA ARG A 29 -0.22 13.16 -4.84
C ARG A 29 -1.31 14.02 -5.46
N PRO A 30 -2.49 13.44 -5.78
CA PRO A 30 -3.62 14.24 -6.21
C PRO A 30 -4.04 15.21 -5.10
N SER A 31 -4.30 16.48 -5.45
CA SER A 31 -4.59 17.54 -4.47
C SER A 31 -5.87 17.30 -3.67
N PHE A 32 -6.81 16.51 -4.21
CA PHE A 32 -8.06 16.16 -3.55
C PHE A 32 -7.92 15.04 -2.52
N VAL A 33 -6.77 14.36 -2.43
CA VAL A 33 -6.58 13.24 -1.51
C VAL A 33 -6.17 13.74 -0.12
N ARG A 34 -6.93 13.32 0.88
CA ARG A 34 -6.49 13.31 2.27
C ARG A 34 -5.80 11.98 2.56
N ARG A 35 -4.51 12.02 2.92
CA ARG A 35 -3.80 10.85 3.43
C ARG A 35 -4.24 10.57 4.86
N TYR A 36 -4.49 9.29 5.13
CA TYR A 36 -4.79 8.75 6.45
C TYR A 36 -3.61 7.96 7.02
N ALA A 37 -2.62 7.63 6.19
CA ALA A 37 -1.35 7.03 6.56
C ALA A 37 -0.26 7.45 5.56
N GLU A 38 1.00 7.16 5.91
CA GLU A 38 2.18 7.32 5.06
C GLU A 38 2.91 5.97 4.99
N LEU A 39 2.34 5.02 4.24
CA LEU A 39 2.84 3.65 4.21
C LEU A 39 3.98 3.41 3.22
N GLY A 40 4.23 4.33 2.27
CA GLY A 40 5.25 4.17 1.24
C GLY A 40 6.64 3.83 1.80
N GLU A 41 7.12 4.57 2.80
CA GLU A 41 8.42 4.32 3.44
C GLU A 41 8.49 2.94 4.11
N ALA A 42 7.41 2.53 4.79
CA ALA A 42 7.33 1.23 5.45
C ALA A 42 7.29 0.09 4.42
N THR A 43 6.59 0.30 3.30
CA THR A 43 6.54 -0.64 2.17
C THR A 43 7.90 -0.79 1.52
N ASP A 44 8.62 0.30 1.25
CA ASP A 44 9.98 0.26 0.69
C ASP A 44 10.94 -0.51 1.60
N ALA A 45 10.89 -0.24 2.90
CA ALA A 45 11.72 -0.94 3.88
C ALA A 45 11.40 -2.44 3.93
N ALA A 46 10.11 -2.81 3.91
CA ALA A 46 9.68 -4.21 3.92
C ALA A 46 10.11 -4.96 2.66
N ILE A 47 9.99 -4.33 1.48
CA ILE A 47 10.42 -4.90 0.20
C ILE A 47 11.95 -5.08 0.19
N ALA A 48 12.70 -4.10 0.68
CA ALA A 48 14.16 -4.19 0.78
C ALA A 48 14.59 -5.34 1.70
N ALA A 49 13.97 -5.48 2.88
CA ALA A 49 14.23 -6.55 3.83
C ALA A 49 13.92 -7.93 3.23
N TYR A 50 12.76 -8.08 2.58
CA TYR A 50 12.40 -9.31 1.87
C TYR A 50 13.44 -9.66 0.79
N ALA A 51 13.84 -8.67 -0.02
CA ALA A 51 14.82 -8.90 -1.08
C ALA A 51 16.20 -9.27 -0.52
N GLU A 52 16.58 -8.74 0.64
CA GLU A 52 17.78 -9.17 1.36
C GLU A 52 17.67 -10.62 1.84
N ASP A 53 16.54 -10.99 2.46
CA ASP A 53 16.31 -12.36 2.94
C ASP A 53 16.34 -13.39 1.82
N VAL A 54 15.80 -13.07 0.65
CA VAL A 54 15.88 -13.93 -0.54
C VAL A 54 17.32 -14.07 -1.03
N ARG A 55 18.06 -12.96 -1.18
CA ARG A 55 19.46 -12.98 -1.62
C ARG A 55 20.37 -13.75 -0.65
N ALA A 56 20.11 -13.63 0.65
CA ALA A 56 20.82 -14.33 1.72
C ALA A 56 20.33 -15.77 1.93
N ARG A 57 19.30 -16.22 1.20
CA ARG A 57 18.64 -17.51 1.39
C ARG A 57 18.10 -17.74 2.81
N ARG A 58 17.71 -16.67 3.50
CA ARG A 58 16.97 -16.73 4.77
C ARG A 58 15.48 -16.96 4.54
N PHE A 59 14.97 -16.47 3.41
CA PHE A 59 13.62 -16.75 2.93
C PHE A 59 13.64 -17.55 1.62
N PRO A 60 12.76 -18.56 1.45
CA PRO A 60 11.90 -19.13 2.49
C PRO A 60 12.71 -19.92 3.52
N ALA A 61 12.36 -19.77 4.79
CA ALA A 61 12.80 -20.70 5.85
C ALA A 61 11.94 -21.98 5.82
N ARG A 62 12.32 -23.00 6.60
CA ARG A 62 11.60 -24.27 6.63
C ARG A 62 10.12 -24.10 6.99
N GLU A 63 9.77 -23.20 7.92
CA GLU A 63 8.38 -22.92 8.27
C GLU A 63 7.55 -22.28 7.13
N HIS A 64 8.22 -21.71 6.12
CA HIS A 64 7.60 -21.08 4.95
C HIS A 64 7.51 -22.03 3.75
N THR A 65 7.79 -23.32 3.95
CA THR A 65 7.71 -24.36 2.92
C THR A 65 6.70 -25.44 3.31
N PHE A 66 6.08 -26.08 2.31
CA PHE A 66 5.25 -27.25 2.57
C PHE A 66 6.11 -28.37 3.15
N SER A 67 5.61 -29.07 4.16
CA SER A 67 6.21 -30.35 4.57
C SER A 67 5.88 -31.39 3.50
N GLU A 68 6.90 -32.00 2.89
CA GLU A 68 6.66 -33.20 2.08
C GLU A 68 6.04 -34.28 2.97
N SER A 69 4.92 -34.84 2.50
CA SER A 69 4.22 -35.98 3.11
C SER A 69 4.85 -37.30 2.68
#